data_AF-A0ABD1SN98-F1
#
_entry.id   AF-A0ABD1SN98-F1
#
_cell.length_a   1.000
_cell.length_b   1.000
_cell.length_c   1.000
_cell.angle_alpha   90.00
_cell.angle_beta   90.00
_cell.angle_gamma   90.00
#
_symmetry.space_group_name_H-M   'P 1'
#
loop_
_entity.id
_entity.type
_entity.pdbx_description
1 polymer ?
#
loop_
_entity_poly.entity_id
_entity_poly.type
_entity_poly.pdbx_seq_one_letter_code
_entity_poly.pdbx_strand_id
1 'polypeptide(L)'
;MPYLVREHLFIGNIGDAAEILQNGSDEITHILSVLSSASISFFSEWRSGLSIPSKEIRNVYVGGSGSEDDACDGSKSSLSPNKLLYSLEYAGKDLKFVRMAVPMRDMENEDLLDYLDVCLDYIEESRKEGSVLVHCFAGVSRSAAIITAYLMRSEQLSQEDAIESLRQSCEFVCPNDGFLDQLKMFEQMGFKVDHASPIYKRFRLKVLGDSYHRGEQIDSSKFGADPGLPAEKVSSEVETSLDKEASTRIPVYRCKKCRRVVALQENVVDHAPGEGESCFEWHKRRSGNPFSKADDDECSSIFVEPLRWMTTVQEGALEGKLLCAHCESRLGYFNWSGIQCSCGSWITPAFQLHKGRVDISTI
;
A
#
# COMPACT_ATOMS: atom_id res chain seq x y z
N MET A 1 26.51 -10.93 -16.28
CA MET A 1 27.04 -9.68 -15.69
C MET A 1 25.89 -8.69 -15.64
N PRO A 2 25.65 -8.10 -14.47
CA PRO A 2 24.57 -7.14 -14.28
C PRO A 2 24.82 -5.84 -15.06
N TYR A 3 23.75 -5.10 -15.32
CA TYR A 3 23.79 -3.84 -16.06
C TYR A 3 23.91 -2.66 -15.09
N LEU A 4 24.83 -1.74 -15.38
CA LEU A 4 24.99 -0.49 -14.63
C LEU A 4 23.86 0.47 -15.00
N VAL A 5 23.02 0.84 -14.02
CA VAL A 5 21.91 1.77 -14.20
C VAL A 5 22.34 3.20 -13.88
N ARG A 6 22.97 3.36 -12.72
CA ARG A 6 23.59 4.60 -12.23
C ARG A 6 24.84 4.25 -11.47
N GLU A 7 25.64 5.25 -11.12
CA GLU A 7 26.78 5.07 -10.22
C GLU A 7 26.36 4.28 -8.97
N HIS A 8 27.08 3.18 -8.69
CA HIS A 8 26.80 2.27 -7.58
C HIS A 8 25.44 1.53 -7.61
N LEU A 9 24.68 1.58 -8.71
CA LEU A 9 23.38 0.92 -8.85
C LEU A 9 23.34 0.00 -10.07
N PHE A 10 23.12 -1.28 -9.82
CA PHE A 10 23.08 -2.34 -10.83
C PHE A 10 21.71 -3.02 -10.87
N ILE A 11 21.29 -3.43 -12.06
CA ILE A 11 20.15 -4.34 -12.27
C ILE A 11 20.64 -5.69 -12.80
N GLY A 12 20.06 -6.78 -12.32
CA GLY A 12 20.40 -8.12 -12.82
C GLY A 12 19.29 -9.15 -12.60
N ASN A 13 19.62 -10.40 -12.93
CA ASN A 13 18.77 -11.55 -12.71
C ASN A 13 19.27 -12.43 -11.56
N ILE A 14 18.56 -13.52 -11.25
CA ILE A 14 18.96 -14.44 -10.17
C ILE A 14 20.31 -15.13 -10.42
N GLY A 15 20.69 -15.31 -11.69
CA GLY A 15 22.00 -15.85 -12.06
C GLY A 15 23.15 -14.91 -11.74
N ASP A 16 22.99 -13.61 -12.02
CA ASP A 16 24.00 -12.60 -11.66
C ASP A 16 24.20 -12.57 -10.14
N ALA A 17 23.09 -12.55 -9.37
CA ALA A 17 23.15 -12.57 -7.91
C ALA A 17 23.80 -13.85 -7.36
N ALA A 18 23.46 -15.01 -7.92
CA ALA A 18 24.06 -16.28 -7.52
C ALA A 18 25.57 -16.30 -7.78
N GLU A 19 26.01 -15.81 -8.93
CA GLU A 19 27.43 -15.73 -9.29
C GLU A 19 28.20 -14.86 -8.29
N ILE A 20 27.67 -13.68 -7.96
CA ILE A 20 28.28 -12.75 -6.99
C ILE A 20 28.35 -13.37 -5.60
N LEU A 21 27.26 -13.98 -5.13
CA LEU A 21 27.20 -14.60 -3.81
C LEU A 21 28.13 -15.83 -3.68
N GLN A 22 28.36 -16.56 -4.77
CA GLN A 22 29.26 -17.72 -4.77
C GLN A 22 30.74 -17.35 -4.92
N ASN A 23 31.03 -16.49 -5.90
CA ASN A 23 32.40 -16.25 -6.37
C ASN A 23 32.99 -14.95 -5.84
N GLY A 24 32.17 -14.09 -5.24
CA GLY A 24 32.57 -12.76 -4.80
C GLY A 24 32.34 -11.68 -5.87
N SER A 25 32.54 -10.43 -5.47
CA SER A 25 32.59 -9.26 -6.35
C SER A 25 33.47 -8.22 -5.67
N ASP A 26 34.29 -7.52 -6.46
CA ASP A 26 35.09 -6.40 -5.97
C ASP A 26 34.30 -5.07 -6.00
N GLU A 27 33.16 -5.05 -6.70
CA GLU A 27 32.37 -3.84 -6.96
C GLU A 27 31.05 -3.82 -6.18
N ILE A 28 30.36 -4.96 -6.12
CA ILE A 28 29.05 -5.10 -5.45
C ILE A 28 29.26 -5.50 -4.00
N THR A 29 28.58 -4.82 -3.09
CA THR A 29 28.65 -5.06 -1.63
C THR A 29 27.28 -5.36 -1.05
N HIS A 30 26.23 -4.79 -1.65
CA HIS A 30 24.85 -4.92 -1.23
C HIS A 30 24.00 -5.61 -2.31
N ILE A 31 23.02 -6.40 -1.89
CA ILE A 31 22.09 -7.07 -2.81
C ILE A 31 20.65 -6.86 -2.33
N LEU A 32 19.79 -6.40 -3.23
CA LEU A 32 18.34 -6.37 -3.03
C LEU A 32 17.70 -7.48 -3.89
N SER A 33 17.25 -8.53 -3.24
CA SER A 33 16.57 -9.67 -3.87
C SER A 33 15.05 -9.51 -3.78
N VAL A 34 14.40 -9.30 -4.92
CA VAL A 34 12.94 -9.21 -5.03
C VAL A 34 12.41 -10.51 -5.66
N LEU A 35 12.18 -11.51 -4.81
CA LEU A 35 11.87 -12.89 -5.21
C LEU A 35 10.57 -13.37 -4.56
N SER A 36 9.97 -14.46 -5.02
CA SER A 36 8.74 -14.99 -4.41
C SER A 36 8.93 -15.54 -3.00
N SER A 37 10.18 -15.76 -2.58
CA SER A 37 10.58 -16.18 -1.25
C SER A 37 11.77 -15.33 -0.79
N ALA A 38 11.76 -14.93 0.48
CA ALA A 38 12.88 -14.22 1.10
C ALA A 38 14.06 -15.16 1.43
N SER A 39 13.78 -16.46 1.58
CA SER A 39 14.77 -17.47 1.99
C SER A 39 15.93 -17.56 1.02
N ILE A 40 17.17 -17.52 1.54
CA ILE A 40 18.38 -17.75 0.73
C ILE A 40 18.38 -19.15 0.10
N SER A 41 17.74 -20.14 0.74
CA SER A 41 17.61 -21.49 0.20
C SER A 41 16.86 -21.54 -1.13
N PHE A 42 16.12 -20.47 -1.49
CA PHE A 42 15.50 -20.32 -2.80
C PHE A 42 16.52 -20.42 -3.95
N PHE A 43 17.78 -20.01 -3.73
CA PHE A 43 18.84 -20.20 -4.71
C PHE A 43 19.16 -21.69 -4.93
N SER A 44 19.16 -22.50 -3.87
CA SER A 44 19.33 -23.96 -3.94
C SER A 44 18.16 -24.65 -4.62
N GLU A 45 16.93 -24.16 -4.40
CA GLU A 45 15.72 -24.64 -5.06
C GLU A 45 15.72 -24.30 -6.57
N TRP A 46 16.18 -23.10 -6.92
CA TRP A 46 16.31 -22.67 -8.30
C TRP A 46 17.39 -23.43 -9.07
N ARG A 47 18.55 -23.68 -8.44
CA ARG A 47 19.68 -24.40 -9.04
C ARG A 47 20.22 -25.45 -8.08
N SER A 48 19.91 -26.71 -8.35
CA SER A 48 20.45 -27.86 -7.59
C SER A 48 21.98 -27.80 -7.49
N GLY A 49 22.51 -27.97 -6.28
CA GLY A 49 23.94 -27.91 -5.98
C GLY A 49 24.48 -26.52 -5.65
N LEU A 50 23.66 -25.47 -5.77
CA LEU A 50 23.97 -24.13 -5.28
C LEU A 50 23.74 -24.07 -3.77
N SER A 51 24.79 -23.83 -2.98
CA SER A 51 24.68 -23.56 -1.55
C SER A 51 25.34 -22.23 -1.25
N ILE A 52 24.55 -21.30 -0.73
CA ILE A 52 25.01 -19.95 -0.38
C ILE A 52 24.86 -19.83 1.14
N PRO A 53 25.97 -19.71 1.89
CA PRO A 53 25.87 -19.49 3.33
C PRO A 53 25.27 -18.11 3.58
N SER A 54 24.41 -18.04 4.60
CA SER A 54 23.88 -16.77 5.09
C SER A 54 23.80 -16.76 6.62
N LYS A 55 23.73 -15.55 7.17
CA LYS A 55 23.54 -15.30 8.59
C LYS A 55 22.52 -14.17 8.74
N GLU A 56 21.36 -14.50 9.28
CA GLU A 56 20.28 -13.54 9.54
C GLU A 56 20.77 -12.38 10.43
N ILE A 57 20.42 -11.16 10.02
CA ILE A 57 20.60 -9.94 10.81
C ILE A 57 19.28 -9.59 11.49
N ARG A 58 18.19 -9.44 10.71
CA ARG A 58 16.84 -9.18 11.22
C ARG A 58 15.77 -9.57 10.21
N ASN A 59 14.59 -9.92 10.71
CA ASN A 59 13.36 -10.06 9.92
C ASN A 59 12.39 -8.95 10.31
N VAL A 60 11.88 -8.23 9.31
CA VAL A 60 10.91 -7.16 9.52
C VAL A 60 9.54 -7.63 9.06
N TYR A 61 8.56 -7.57 9.95
CA TYR A 61 7.19 -7.98 9.69
C TYR A 61 6.27 -6.77 9.70
N VAL A 62 5.23 -6.83 8.89
CA VAL A 62 4.20 -5.79 8.85
C VAL A 62 3.50 -5.72 10.21
N GLY A 63 3.44 -4.51 10.77
CA GLY A 63 2.80 -4.23 12.07
C GLY A 63 3.59 -4.69 13.30
N GLY A 64 4.81 -5.22 13.13
CA GLY A 64 5.71 -5.58 14.23
C GLY A 64 6.64 -4.42 14.57
N SER A 65 6.68 -4.03 15.86
CA SER A 65 7.71 -3.14 16.40
C SER A 65 9.06 -3.87 16.43
N GLY A 66 9.76 -3.87 15.30
CA GLY A 66 11.15 -4.29 15.24
C GLY A 66 12.06 -3.15 15.68
N SER A 67 12.38 -3.12 16.99
CA SER A 67 13.53 -2.45 17.64
C SER A 67 14.02 -1.08 17.09
N GLU A 68 13.77 -0.04 17.89
CA GLU A 68 14.56 1.18 18.17
C GLU A 68 15.26 1.86 16.98
N ASP A 69 14.53 2.76 16.31
CA ASP A 69 14.93 4.16 15.99
C ASP A 69 14.21 4.78 14.77
N ASP A 70 13.35 4.03 14.07
CA ASP A 70 12.57 4.61 12.96
C ASP A 70 11.21 5.12 13.43
N ALA A 71 11.19 6.39 13.86
CA ALA A 71 9.97 7.17 14.00
C ALA A 71 9.42 7.54 12.62
N CYS A 72 8.80 6.57 11.94
CA CYS A 72 7.91 6.85 10.81
C CYS A 72 6.49 6.41 11.16
N ASP A 73 5.59 7.37 10.95
CA ASP A 73 4.14 7.42 11.10
C ASP A 73 3.42 6.05 11.04
N GLY A 74 2.36 5.90 11.86
CA GLY A 74 1.55 4.70 12.07
C GLY A 74 0.77 4.22 10.83
N SER A 75 1.53 3.92 9.79
CA SER A 75 1.09 3.64 8.43
C SER A 75 0.51 2.24 8.37
N LYS A 76 -0.82 2.21 8.21
CA LYS A 76 -1.62 0.99 8.03
C LYS A 76 -1.32 0.39 6.64
N SER A 77 -0.24 -0.39 6.54
CA SER A 77 0.08 -1.22 5.36
C SER A 77 -1.10 -2.14 5.00
N SER A 78 -1.24 -2.49 3.71
CA SER A 78 -2.30 -3.40 3.25
C SER A 78 -2.08 -4.86 3.67
N LEU A 79 -0.85 -5.17 4.10
CA LEU A 79 -0.40 -6.51 4.44
C LEU A 79 -0.92 -6.97 5.81
N SER A 80 -1.12 -8.28 5.95
CA SER A 80 -1.54 -8.88 7.22
C SER A 80 -0.45 -8.68 8.29
N PRO A 81 -0.82 -8.42 9.57
CA PRO A 81 0.12 -8.48 10.68
C PRO A 81 0.82 -9.83 10.66
N ASN A 82 2.14 -9.85 10.82
CA ASN A 82 3.00 -11.03 10.68
C ASN A 82 3.33 -11.48 9.25
N LYS A 83 2.95 -10.74 8.19
CA LYS A 83 3.57 -10.94 6.87
C LYS A 83 4.99 -10.41 6.93
N LEU A 84 5.95 -11.23 6.49
CA LEU A 84 7.34 -10.81 6.34
C LEU A 84 7.42 -9.72 5.26
N LEU A 85 7.84 -8.52 5.64
CA LEU A 85 8.07 -7.40 4.73
C LEU A 85 9.41 -7.59 4.01
N TYR A 86 10.47 -7.84 4.77
CA TYR A 86 11.78 -8.23 4.25
C TYR A 86 12.63 -8.94 5.30
N SER A 87 13.62 -9.70 4.84
CA SER A 87 14.69 -10.28 5.66
C SER A 87 16.01 -9.62 5.31
N LEU A 88 16.80 -9.24 6.31
CA LEU A 88 18.14 -8.70 6.15
C LEU A 88 19.15 -9.72 6.67
N GLU A 89 20.17 -10.02 5.88
CA GLU A 89 21.17 -11.04 6.21
C GLU A 89 22.54 -10.70 5.64
N TYR A 90 23.59 -11.25 6.28
CA TYR A 90 24.88 -11.39 5.62
C TYR A 90 24.87 -12.63 4.75
N ALA A 91 25.37 -12.54 3.52
CA ALA A 91 25.32 -13.62 2.55
C ALA A 91 26.64 -13.81 1.80
N GLY A 92 26.75 -14.97 1.14
CA GLY A 92 27.89 -15.35 0.30
C GLY A 92 29.01 -16.03 1.08
N LYS A 93 29.97 -16.63 0.37
CA LYS A 93 31.00 -17.54 0.94
C LYS A 93 31.70 -17.02 2.21
N ASP A 94 31.97 -15.72 2.26
CA ASP A 94 32.66 -15.05 3.38
C ASP A 94 31.71 -14.22 4.27
N LEU A 95 30.39 -14.27 4.05
CA LEU A 95 29.37 -13.45 4.73
C LEU A 95 29.65 -11.94 4.66
N LYS A 96 30.22 -11.48 3.54
CA LYS A 96 30.59 -10.07 3.31
C LYS A 96 29.48 -9.25 2.68
N PHE A 97 28.53 -9.89 1.98
CA PHE A 97 27.46 -9.16 1.30
C PHE A 97 26.32 -8.90 2.27
N VAL A 98 25.79 -7.69 2.28
CA VAL A 98 24.52 -7.39 2.94
C VAL A 98 23.41 -7.64 1.92
N ARG A 99 22.49 -8.54 2.24
CA ARG A 99 21.36 -8.88 1.37
C ARG A 99 20.05 -8.52 2.06
N MET A 100 19.24 -7.69 1.40
CA MET A 100 17.83 -7.51 1.72
C MET A 100 16.97 -8.37 0.79
N ALA A 101 16.10 -9.17 1.36
CA ALA A 101 15.25 -10.12 0.67
C ALA A 101 13.78 -9.80 0.86
N VAL A 102 13.12 -9.41 -0.23
CA VAL A 102 11.72 -8.98 -0.26
C VAL A 102 10.87 -10.08 -0.92
N PRO A 103 9.94 -10.72 -0.18
CA PRO A 103 9.08 -11.77 -0.71
C PRO A 103 7.92 -11.17 -1.53
N MET A 104 8.13 -11.03 -2.84
CA MET A 104 7.18 -10.45 -3.79
C MET A 104 6.99 -11.35 -5.02
N ARG A 105 5.73 -11.62 -5.36
CA ARG A 105 5.35 -12.36 -6.57
C ARG A 105 5.27 -11.43 -7.78
N ASP A 106 5.45 -11.99 -8.96
CA ASP A 106 5.40 -11.24 -10.22
C ASP A 106 4.01 -11.34 -10.84
N MET A 107 3.02 -10.74 -10.18
CA MET A 107 1.62 -10.80 -10.57
C MET A 107 1.04 -9.38 -10.54
N GLU A 108 0.11 -9.08 -11.43
CA GLU A 108 -0.54 -7.76 -11.51
C GLU A 108 -1.32 -7.40 -10.24
N ASN A 109 -1.76 -8.40 -9.46
CA ASN A 109 -2.47 -8.21 -8.20
C ASN A 109 -1.56 -8.18 -6.96
N GLU A 110 -0.24 -8.21 -7.13
CA GLU A 110 0.69 -8.05 -6.01
C GLU A 110 0.85 -6.55 -5.67
N ASP A 111 0.77 -6.21 -4.39
CA ASP A 111 0.94 -4.84 -3.90
C ASP A 111 2.43 -4.48 -3.88
N LEU A 112 2.86 -3.67 -4.83
CA LEU A 112 4.20 -3.09 -4.93
C LEU A 112 4.38 -1.92 -3.94
N LEU A 113 3.33 -1.11 -3.73
CA LEU A 113 3.38 0.11 -2.94
C LEU A 113 3.82 -0.15 -1.50
N ASP A 114 3.37 -1.26 -0.90
CA ASP A 114 3.77 -1.66 0.47
C ASP A 114 5.28 -1.85 0.65
N TYR A 115 6.05 -2.07 -0.43
CA TYR A 115 7.48 -2.34 -0.36
C TYR A 115 8.35 -1.18 -0.85
N LEU A 116 7.77 -0.16 -1.51
CA LEU A 116 8.55 0.89 -2.17
C LEU A 116 9.45 1.60 -1.17
N ASP A 117 8.91 2.23 -0.14
CA ASP A 117 9.71 3.07 0.77
C ASP A 117 10.93 2.33 1.34
N VAL A 118 10.74 1.11 1.88
CA VAL A 118 11.85 0.30 2.43
C VAL A 118 12.86 -0.13 1.37
N CYS A 119 12.42 -0.46 0.15
CA CYS A 119 13.33 -0.84 -0.94
C CYS A 119 14.14 0.35 -1.43
N LEU A 120 13.49 1.49 -1.61
CA LEU A 120 14.11 2.68 -2.15
C LEU A 120 15.12 3.27 -1.14
N ASP A 121 14.80 3.23 0.16
CA ASP A 121 15.71 3.65 1.23
C ASP A 121 16.92 2.72 1.33
N TYR A 122 16.70 1.40 1.22
CA TYR A 122 17.81 0.44 1.17
C TYR A 122 18.75 0.69 -0.01
N ILE A 123 18.21 1.00 -1.20
CA ILE A 123 19.03 1.35 -2.38
C ILE A 123 19.84 2.62 -2.09
N GLU A 124 19.21 3.66 -1.55
CA GLU A 124 19.85 4.93 -1.25
C GLU A 124 21.02 4.77 -0.27
N GLU A 125 20.80 4.09 0.87
CA GLU A 125 21.86 3.88 1.86
C GLU A 125 22.96 2.94 1.36
N SER A 126 22.59 1.86 0.67
CA SER A 126 23.58 0.92 0.11
C SER A 126 24.53 1.60 -0.88
N ARG A 127 24.02 2.56 -1.68
CA ARG A 127 24.82 3.32 -2.65
C ARG A 127 25.82 4.28 -2.01
N LYS A 128 25.61 4.69 -0.76
CA LYS A 128 26.55 5.55 -0.01
C LYS A 128 27.71 4.74 0.57
N GLU A 129 27.47 3.47 0.89
CA GLU A 129 28.46 2.58 1.49
C GLU A 129 29.25 1.75 0.45
N GLY A 130 28.64 1.46 -0.69
CA GLY A 130 29.25 0.73 -1.79
C GLY A 130 28.31 0.61 -2.97
N SER A 131 28.40 -0.47 -3.76
CA SER A 131 27.45 -0.72 -4.86
C SER A 131 26.37 -1.73 -4.51
N VAL A 132 25.16 -1.50 -5.00
CA VAL A 132 23.99 -2.36 -4.82
C VAL A 132 23.56 -3.02 -6.12
N LEU A 133 23.31 -4.32 -6.06
CA LEU A 133 22.61 -5.07 -7.11
C LEU A 133 21.14 -5.25 -6.73
N VAL A 134 20.23 -4.73 -7.54
CA VAL A 134 18.80 -5.01 -7.44
C VAL A 134 18.44 -6.07 -8.48
N HIS A 135 17.91 -7.20 -8.03
CA HIS A 135 17.56 -8.30 -8.91
C HIS A 135 16.23 -8.95 -8.54
N CYS A 136 15.60 -9.56 -9.54
CA CYS A 136 14.53 -10.52 -9.33
C CYS A 136 14.90 -11.84 -9.98
N PHE A 137 13.91 -12.64 -10.40
CA PHE A 137 14.20 -13.88 -11.11
C PHE A 137 14.84 -13.61 -12.48
N ALA A 138 14.16 -12.84 -13.34
CA ALA A 138 14.59 -12.57 -14.71
C ALA A 138 15.31 -11.23 -14.91
N GLY A 139 15.25 -10.31 -13.94
CA GLY A 139 15.73 -8.94 -14.12
C GLY A 139 14.83 -8.07 -15.00
N VAL A 140 13.57 -8.46 -15.21
CA VAL A 140 12.66 -7.85 -16.18
C VAL A 140 11.54 -7.03 -15.53
N SER A 141 10.81 -7.60 -14.55
CA SER A 141 9.59 -7.01 -14.01
C SER A 141 9.77 -6.47 -12.59
N ARG A 142 9.76 -7.32 -11.54
CA ARG A 142 9.87 -6.89 -10.12
C ARG A 142 11.05 -5.95 -9.82
N SER A 143 12.27 -6.34 -10.19
CA SER A 143 13.46 -5.50 -9.95
C SER A 143 13.43 -4.22 -10.78
N ALA A 144 12.91 -4.29 -12.01
CA ALA A 144 12.74 -3.11 -12.83
C ALA A 144 11.73 -2.15 -12.22
N ALA A 145 10.60 -2.63 -11.69
CA ALA A 145 9.60 -1.81 -11.02
C ALA A 145 10.19 -1.06 -9.81
N ILE A 146 10.99 -1.74 -8.98
CA ILE A 146 11.68 -1.12 -7.84
C ILE A 146 12.68 -0.06 -8.31
N ILE A 147 13.52 -0.36 -9.30
CA ILE A 147 14.49 0.63 -9.82
C ILE A 147 13.77 1.80 -10.49
N THR A 148 12.70 1.57 -11.24
CA THR A 148 11.88 2.63 -11.82
C THR A 148 11.36 3.55 -10.72
N ALA A 149 10.76 3.01 -9.66
CA ALA A 149 10.32 3.81 -8.50
C ALA A 149 11.48 4.60 -7.86
N TYR A 150 12.67 4.00 -7.80
CA TYR A 150 13.87 4.65 -7.29
C TYR A 150 14.25 5.86 -8.14
N LEU A 151 14.31 5.69 -9.47
CA LEU A 151 14.62 6.77 -10.41
C LEU A 151 13.55 7.86 -10.38
N MET A 152 12.27 7.49 -10.31
CA MET A 152 11.17 8.46 -10.14
C MET A 152 11.38 9.32 -8.89
N ARG A 153 11.66 8.71 -7.74
CA ARG A 153 11.84 9.43 -6.47
C ARG A 153 13.12 10.28 -6.43
N SER A 154 14.24 9.70 -6.86
CA SER A 154 15.56 10.34 -6.77
C SER A 154 15.80 11.40 -7.84
N GLU A 155 15.26 11.20 -9.05
CA GLU A 155 15.48 12.09 -10.21
C GLU A 155 14.22 12.88 -10.60
N GLN A 156 13.11 12.72 -9.85
CA GLN A 156 11.83 13.41 -10.09
C GLN A 156 11.29 13.16 -11.51
N LEU A 157 11.49 11.94 -12.02
CA LEU A 157 11.02 11.52 -13.33
C LEU A 157 9.58 11.04 -13.27
N SER A 158 8.81 11.31 -14.34
CA SER A 158 7.53 10.64 -14.53
C SER A 158 7.72 9.12 -14.61
N GLN A 159 6.64 8.35 -14.44
CA GLN A 159 6.71 6.91 -14.62
C GLN A 159 7.32 6.54 -15.99
N GLU A 160 6.83 7.18 -17.06
CA GLU A 160 7.22 6.89 -18.43
C GLU A 160 8.70 7.23 -18.66
N ASP A 161 9.14 8.41 -18.20
CA ASP A 161 10.54 8.86 -18.34
C ASP A 161 11.51 7.97 -17.55
N ALA A 162 11.12 7.54 -16.34
CA ALA A 162 11.94 6.67 -15.51
C ALA A 162 12.14 5.29 -16.15
N ILE A 163 11.09 4.73 -16.76
CA ILE A 163 11.19 3.45 -17.49
C ILE A 163 12.06 3.61 -18.74
N GLU A 164 11.88 4.68 -19.51
CA GLU A 164 12.71 4.94 -20.68
C GLU A 164 14.19 5.12 -20.29
N SER A 165 14.45 5.84 -19.21
CA SER A 165 15.80 5.98 -18.67
C SER A 165 16.42 4.65 -18.25
N LEU A 166 15.66 3.78 -17.58
CA LEU A 166 16.14 2.44 -17.23
C LEU A 166 16.43 1.58 -18.47
N ARG A 167 15.62 1.71 -19.53
CA ARG A 167 15.82 1.01 -20.81
C ARG A 167 17.10 1.39 -21.53
N GLN A 168 17.65 2.58 -21.29
CA GLN A 168 18.95 2.98 -21.84
C GLN A 168 20.10 2.11 -21.29
N SER A 169 19.97 1.61 -20.06
CA SER A 169 20.92 0.67 -19.44
C SER A 169 20.56 -0.79 -19.68
N CYS A 170 19.27 -1.12 -19.74
CA CYS A 170 18.76 -2.48 -19.85
C CYS A 170 17.49 -2.52 -20.73
N GLU A 171 17.66 -2.75 -22.04
CA GLU A 171 16.59 -2.61 -23.05
C GLU A 171 15.33 -3.45 -22.78
N PHE A 172 15.50 -4.63 -22.17
CA PHE A 172 14.43 -5.62 -22.02
C PHE A 172 13.60 -5.48 -20.73
N VAL A 173 13.78 -4.40 -19.96
CA VAL A 173 12.94 -4.16 -18.78
C VAL A 173 11.48 -3.93 -19.15
N CYS A 174 10.60 -4.61 -18.42
CA CYS A 174 9.17 -4.58 -18.64
C CYS A 174 8.44 -4.99 -17.34
N PRO A 175 8.20 -4.03 -16.42
CA PRO A 175 7.28 -4.25 -15.30
C PRO A 175 5.92 -4.73 -15.80
N ASN A 176 5.25 -5.61 -15.05
CA ASN A 176 3.88 -6.01 -15.37
C ASN A 176 2.89 -4.84 -15.23
N ASP A 177 1.72 -4.96 -15.85
CA ASP A 177 0.73 -3.87 -15.93
C ASP A 177 0.25 -3.40 -14.55
N GLY A 178 0.08 -4.30 -13.59
CA GLY A 178 -0.29 -3.94 -12.22
C GLY A 178 0.78 -3.15 -11.48
N PHE A 179 2.06 -3.43 -11.74
CA PHE A 179 3.17 -2.60 -11.24
C PHE A 179 3.25 -1.26 -11.95
N LEU A 180 2.95 -1.21 -13.25
CA LEU A 180 2.87 0.06 -13.97
C LEU A 180 1.75 0.94 -13.38
N ASP A 181 0.55 0.42 -13.18
CA ASP A 181 -0.53 1.18 -12.55
C ASP A 181 -0.13 1.73 -11.17
N GLN A 182 0.57 0.92 -10.38
CA GLN A 182 1.06 1.32 -9.06
C GLN A 182 2.16 2.38 -9.11
N LEU A 183 3.08 2.32 -10.08
CA LEU A 183 4.06 3.38 -10.31
C LEU A 183 3.38 4.69 -10.74
N LYS A 184 2.32 4.64 -11.54
CA LYS A 184 1.53 5.84 -11.87
C LYS A 184 0.87 6.44 -10.62
N MET A 185 0.33 5.60 -9.75
CA MET A 185 -0.19 6.06 -8.45
C MET A 185 0.91 6.67 -7.58
N PHE A 186 2.11 6.07 -7.57
CA PHE A 186 3.27 6.61 -6.84
C PHE A 186 3.69 8.00 -7.36
N GLU A 187 3.69 8.22 -8.68
CA GLU A 187 3.88 9.55 -9.29
C GLU A 187 2.80 10.54 -8.83
N GLN A 188 1.53 10.15 -8.89
CA GLN A 188 0.41 11.01 -8.47
C GLN A 188 0.41 11.34 -6.97
N MET A 189 1.00 10.48 -6.14
CA MET A 189 1.23 10.71 -4.71
C MET A 189 2.52 11.51 -4.43
N GLY A 190 3.18 12.03 -5.46
CA GLY A 190 4.38 12.87 -5.29
C GLY A 190 5.64 12.07 -4.96
N PHE A 191 5.77 10.87 -5.53
CA PHE A 191 6.92 9.98 -5.34
C PHE A 191 7.14 9.53 -3.89
N LYS A 192 6.03 9.41 -3.16
CA LYS A 192 5.95 8.86 -1.81
C LYS A 192 4.66 8.05 -1.68
N VAL A 193 4.68 6.97 -0.89
CA VAL A 193 3.45 6.23 -0.59
C VAL A 193 2.66 6.98 0.47
N ASP A 194 1.77 7.87 0.04
CA ASP A 194 0.88 8.60 0.95
C ASP A 194 -0.39 7.77 1.25
N HIS A 195 -0.38 7.11 2.40
CA HIS A 195 -1.51 6.30 2.90
C HIS A 195 -2.77 7.12 3.21
N ALA A 196 -2.66 8.43 3.40
CA ALA A 196 -3.80 9.32 3.63
C ALA A 196 -4.46 9.76 2.31
N SER A 197 -3.75 9.63 1.18
CA SER A 197 -4.23 10.07 -0.12
C SER A 197 -5.51 9.33 -0.55
N PRO A 198 -6.45 10.02 -1.23
CA PRO A 198 -7.62 9.37 -1.81
C PRO A 198 -7.27 8.28 -2.82
N ILE A 199 -6.12 8.39 -3.48
CA ILE A 199 -5.61 7.41 -4.45
C ILE A 199 -5.27 6.10 -3.74
N TYR A 200 -4.47 6.17 -2.69
CA TYR A 200 -4.07 4.99 -1.92
C TYR A 200 -5.27 4.31 -1.25
N LYS A 201 -6.19 5.08 -0.67
CA LYS A 201 -7.42 4.51 -0.06
C LYS A 201 -8.28 3.75 -1.05
N ARG A 202 -8.47 4.30 -2.26
CA ARG A 202 -9.20 3.61 -3.34
C ARG A 202 -8.47 2.34 -3.79
N PHE A 203 -7.15 2.42 -3.96
CA PHE A 203 -6.34 1.25 -4.28
C PHE A 203 -6.47 0.15 -3.22
N ARG A 204 -6.32 0.50 -1.94
CA ARG A 204 -6.49 -0.44 -0.81
C ARG A 204 -7.87 -1.07 -0.80
N LEU A 205 -8.93 -0.28 -1.02
CA LEU A 205 -10.30 -0.81 -1.13
C LEU A 205 -10.46 -1.77 -2.31
N LYS A 206 -9.88 -1.45 -3.47
CA LYS A 206 -9.87 -2.34 -4.65
C LYS A 206 -9.18 -3.67 -4.31
N VAL A 207 -7.97 -3.62 -3.76
CA VAL A 207 -7.20 -4.82 -3.33
C VAL A 207 -8.01 -5.67 -2.36
N LEU A 208 -8.67 -5.03 -1.38
CA LEU A 208 -9.52 -5.70 -0.41
C LEU A 208 -10.74 -6.37 -1.06
N GLY A 209 -11.39 -5.66 -1.99
CA GLY A 209 -12.48 -6.19 -2.79
C GLY A 209 -12.05 -7.39 -3.65
N ASP A 210 -10.87 -7.33 -4.27
CA ASP A 210 -10.36 -8.43 -5.11
C ASP A 210 -10.02 -9.68 -4.28
N SER A 211 -9.42 -9.50 -3.10
CA SER A 211 -9.23 -10.59 -2.13
C SER A 211 -10.55 -11.26 -1.78
N TYR A 212 -11.58 -10.45 -1.53
CA TYR A 212 -12.92 -10.96 -1.24
C TYR A 212 -13.49 -11.78 -2.41
N HIS A 213 -13.44 -11.26 -3.64
CA HIS A 213 -13.98 -11.93 -4.83
C HIS A 213 -13.28 -13.26 -5.14
N ARG A 214 -12.01 -13.42 -4.74
CA ARG A 214 -11.28 -14.69 -4.84
C ARG A 214 -11.64 -15.70 -3.75
N GLY A 215 -12.51 -15.34 -2.80
CA GLY A 215 -12.90 -16.19 -1.68
C GLY A 215 -11.85 -16.28 -0.58
N GLU A 216 -10.91 -15.33 -0.52
CA GLU A 216 -9.92 -15.27 0.55
C GLU A 216 -10.62 -14.85 1.85
N GLN A 217 -10.26 -15.49 2.97
CA GLN A 217 -10.69 -14.99 4.28
C GLN A 217 -9.97 -13.68 4.58
N ILE A 218 -10.73 -12.60 4.71
CA ILE A 218 -10.19 -11.30 5.04
C ILE A 218 -9.98 -11.21 6.54
N ASP A 219 -8.71 -11.12 6.94
CA ASP A 219 -8.35 -10.88 8.32
C ASP A 219 -8.82 -9.49 8.78
N SER A 220 -9.47 -9.43 9.94
CA SER A 220 -9.97 -8.19 10.56
C SER A 220 -8.89 -7.13 10.80
N SER A 221 -7.62 -7.52 10.82
CA SER A 221 -6.48 -6.63 10.89
C SER A 221 -6.35 -5.69 9.69
N LYS A 222 -6.83 -6.11 8.51
CA LYS A 222 -6.88 -5.27 7.30
C LYS A 222 -7.94 -4.17 7.37
N PHE A 223 -8.85 -4.24 8.36
CA PHE A 223 -9.83 -3.19 8.61
C PHE A 223 -9.25 -2.10 9.49
N GLY A 224 -9.69 -0.86 9.26
CA GLY A 224 -9.31 0.27 10.09
C GLY A 224 -9.75 0.06 11.54
N ALA A 225 -8.96 0.58 12.47
CA ALA A 225 -9.25 0.51 13.90
C ALA A 225 -10.64 1.07 14.22
N ASP A 226 -11.25 0.61 15.31
CA ASP A 226 -12.52 1.13 15.78
C ASP A 226 -12.31 2.51 16.46
N PRO A 227 -12.77 3.62 15.84
CA PRO A 227 -12.51 4.95 16.38
C PRO A 227 -13.37 5.26 17.61
N GLY A 228 -14.32 4.39 17.97
CA GLY A 228 -15.11 4.51 19.20
C GLY A 228 -14.49 3.82 20.41
N LEU A 229 -13.37 3.12 20.25
CA LEU A 229 -12.58 2.59 21.36
C LEU A 229 -11.40 3.53 21.65
N PRO A 230 -10.93 3.60 22.90
CA PRO A 230 -9.65 4.25 23.19
C PRO A 230 -8.58 3.61 22.32
N ALA A 231 -7.71 4.41 21.69
CA ALA A 231 -6.50 3.87 21.09
C ALA A 231 -5.80 3.02 22.16
N GLU A 232 -5.45 1.78 21.84
CA GLU A 232 -4.59 0.99 22.73
C GLU A 232 -3.38 1.86 23.02
N LYS A 233 -3.18 2.20 24.30
CA LYS A 233 -2.05 3.02 24.72
C LYS A 233 -0.78 2.25 24.38
N VAL A 234 -0.19 2.53 23.23
CA VAL A 234 1.25 2.39 23.06
C VAL A 234 1.83 3.47 23.96
N SER A 235 2.38 3.03 25.09
CA SER A 235 3.00 3.88 26.08
C SER A 235 4.22 4.58 25.48
N SER A 236 4.01 5.78 24.97
CA SER A 236 5.07 6.76 24.78
C SER A 236 4.54 8.10 25.28
N GLU A 237 4.87 8.40 26.53
CA GLU A 237 4.83 9.77 27.05
C GLU A 237 5.86 10.58 26.27
N VAL A 238 5.40 11.27 25.22
CA VAL A 238 6.16 12.35 24.62
C VAL A 238 5.19 13.49 24.39
N GLU A 239 5.10 14.38 25.39
CA GLU A 239 4.72 15.77 25.15
C GLU A 239 5.81 16.39 24.26
N THR A 240 5.71 16.24 22.95
CA THR A 240 6.47 17.07 22.02
C THR A 240 5.64 18.29 21.68
N SER A 241 6.04 19.40 22.30
CA SER A 241 5.73 20.75 21.87
C SER A 241 6.11 20.93 20.40
N LEU A 242 5.12 20.91 19.51
CA LEU A 242 5.27 21.34 18.13
C LEU A 242 4.25 22.43 17.79
N ASP A 243 4.73 23.35 16.98
CA ASP A 243 4.30 24.71 16.78
C ASP A 243 2.82 24.94 16.46
N LYS A 244 2.33 26.04 17.03
CA LYS A 244 1.03 26.65 16.75
C LYS A 244 1.05 27.27 15.35
N GLU A 245 0.55 26.57 14.33
CA GLU A 245 0.07 27.23 13.11
C GLU A 245 -1.01 26.36 12.41
N ALA A 246 -2.22 26.94 12.31
CA ALA A 246 -3.47 26.39 11.75
C ALA A 246 -4.04 25.10 12.40
N SER A 247 -4.82 25.27 13.48
CA SER A 247 -5.76 24.26 14.00
C SER A 247 -6.86 23.95 12.97
N THR A 248 -6.54 23.14 11.96
CA THR A 248 -7.52 22.61 11.01
C THR A 248 -8.41 21.62 11.76
N ARG A 249 -9.60 22.08 12.13
CA ARG A 249 -10.64 21.28 12.78
C ARG A 249 -10.92 20.00 11.98
N ILE A 250 -10.51 18.83 12.49
CA ILE A 250 -10.63 17.57 11.75
C ILE A 250 -12.06 17.03 11.92
N PRO A 251 -12.80 16.76 10.83
CA PRO A 251 -14.14 16.18 10.92
C PRO A 251 -14.16 14.80 11.56
N VAL A 252 -15.15 14.59 12.42
CA VAL A 252 -15.44 13.33 13.12
C VAL A 252 -16.91 13.01 13.03
N TYR A 253 -17.19 11.77 12.62
CA TYR A 253 -18.52 11.26 12.36
C TYR A 253 -19.02 10.47 13.56
N ARG A 254 -20.16 10.87 14.09
CA ARG A 254 -20.75 10.32 15.32
C ARG A 254 -22.12 9.72 15.03
N CYS A 255 -22.45 8.61 15.67
CA CYS A 255 -23.80 8.08 15.66
C CYS A 255 -24.80 9.11 16.19
N LYS A 256 -25.86 9.43 15.45
CA LYS A 256 -26.85 10.43 15.86
C LYS A 256 -27.65 10.05 17.11
N LYS A 257 -27.76 8.75 17.40
CA LYS A 257 -28.52 8.23 18.56
C LYS A 257 -27.70 8.25 19.86
N CYS A 258 -26.45 7.78 19.84
CA CYS A 258 -25.63 7.64 21.05
C CYS A 258 -24.34 8.47 21.06
N ARG A 259 -24.07 9.24 20.00
CA ARG A 259 -22.88 10.12 19.84
C ARG A 259 -21.51 9.43 19.84
N ARG A 260 -21.49 8.09 19.90
CA ARG A 260 -20.29 7.27 19.69
C ARG A 260 -19.62 7.63 18.36
N VAL A 261 -18.30 7.76 18.34
CA VAL A 261 -17.53 7.91 17.09
C VAL A 261 -17.71 6.64 16.25
N VAL A 262 -17.95 6.83 14.95
CA VAL A 262 -18.12 5.73 13.99
C VAL A 262 -17.14 5.82 12.82
N ALA A 263 -16.60 7.00 12.53
CA ALA A 263 -15.53 7.21 11.56
C ALA A 263 -14.81 8.53 11.85
N LEU A 264 -13.55 8.62 11.45
CA LEU A 264 -12.76 9.85 11.38
C LEU A 264 -12.63 10.29 9.92
N GLN A 265 -12.26 11.56 9.68
CA GLN A 265 -11.98 12.05 8.32
C GLN A 265 -10.94 11.19 7.59
N GLU A 266 -9.94 10.69 8.31
CA GLU A 266 -8.92 9.79 7.75
C GLU A 266 -9.51 8.48 7.19
N ASN A 267 -10.69 8.04 7.64
CA ASN A 267 -11.33 6.80 7.16
C ASN A 267 -12.25 7.05 5.98
N VAL A 268 -12.49 8.31 5.61
CA VAL A 268 -13.37 8.68 4.50
C VAL A 268 -12.69 8.40 3.17
N VAL A 269 -13.47 7.81 2.26
CA VAL A 269 -13.09 7.57 0.87
C VAL A 269 -13.88 8.53 0.01
N ASP A 270 -13.18 9.55 -0.50
CA ASP A 270 -13.77 10.56 -1.37
C ASP A 270 -14.10 9.99 -2.74
N HIS A 271 -15.14 10.54 -3.37
CA HIS A 271 -15.54 10.22 -4.74
C HIS A 271 -16.05 11.47 -5.44
N ALA A 272 -15.82 11.56 -6.75
CA ALA A 272 -16.38 12.62 -7.57
C ALA A 272 -17.80 12.24 -8.03
N PRO A 273 -18.79 13.16 -8.04
CA PRO A 273 -20.12 12.90 -8.58
C PRO A 273 -20.09 12.33 -10.01
N GLY A 274 -20.84 11.25 -10.25
CA GLY A 274 -20.92 10.57 -11.55
C GLY A 274 -19.74 9.66 -11.90
N GLU A 275 -18.72 9.55 -11.04
CA GLU A 275 -17.55 8.68 -11.23
C GLU A 275 -17.91 7.20 -11.07
N GLY A 276 -17.57 6.32 -12.03
CA GLY A 276 -17.87 4.88 -11.97
C GLY A 276 -17.78 4.18 -13.32
N GLU A 277 -18.15 2.90 -13.38
CA GLU A 277 -18.19 2.18 -14.66
C GLU A 277 -19.21 2.81 -15.62
N SER A 278 -18.79 3.07 -16.86
CA SER A 278 -19.63 3.62 -17.92
C SER A 278 -20.86 2.75 -18.23
N CYS A 279 -20.79 1.45 -17.93
CA CYS A 279 -21.92 0.53 -18.01
C CYS A 279 -23.13 0.93 -17.14
N PHE A 280 -22.93 1.77 -16.12
CA PHE A 280 -23.97 2.24 -15.19
C PHE A 280 -24.24 3.74 -15.31
N GLU A 281 -24.03 4.31 -16.51
CA GLU A 281 -24.23 5.73 -16.81
C GLU A 281 -25.49 6.31 -16.15
N TRP A 282 -25.26 7.23 -15.22
CA TRP A 282 -26.30 7.84 -14.44
C TRP A 282 -27.14 8.79 -15.28
N HIS A 283 -28.42 8.48 -15.44
CA HIS A 283 -29.38 9.36 -16.08
C HIS A 283 -30.18 10.08 -14.98
N LYS A 284 -29.92 11.38 -14.79
CA LYS A 284 -30.76 12.23 -13.90
C LYS A 284 -32.21 12.11 -14.34
N ARG A 285 -33.09 11.55 -13.50
CA ARG A 285 -34.53 11.73 -13.70
C ARG A 285 -34.81 13.24 -13.57
N ARG A 286 -35.08 13.91 -14.69
CA ARG A 286 -35.51 15.31 -14.72
C ARG A 286 -36.86 15.43 -14.02
N SER A 287 -36.86 15.53 -12.70
CA SER A 287 -37.92 16.22 -11.96
C SER A 287 -37.33 17.58 -11.59
N GLY A 288 -37.50 18.55 -12.47
CA GLY A 288 -36.96 19.89 -12.31
C GLY A 288 -38.08 20.92 -12.30
N ASN A 289 -38.36 21.47 -11.12
CA ASN A 289 -38.86 22.82 -11.00
C ASN A 289 -37.81 23.77 -11.64
N PRO A 290 -38.15 24.70 -12.55
CA PRO A 290 -37.17 25.47 -13.32
C PRO A 290 -36.28 26.45 -12.51
N PHE A 291 -36.43 26.50 -11.18
CA PHE A 291 -35.76 27.45 -10.30
C PHE A 291 -34.74 26.80 -9.33
N SER A 292 -34.54 25.49 -9.36
CA SER A 292 -33.45 24.87 -8.56
C SER A 292 -32.12 25.14 -9.26
N LYS A 293 -31.29 25.99 -8.62
CA LYS A 293 -29.89 26.20 -8.99
C LYS A 293 -29.18 24.84 -9.10
N ALA A 294 -28.23 24.76 -10.04
CA ALA A 294 -27.38 23.60 -10.31
C ALA A 294 -26.35 23.32 -9.20
N ASP A 295 -26.77 23.39 -7.93
CA ASP A 295 -25.91 23.52 -6.75
C ASP A 295 -26.26 22.49 -5.66
N ASP A 296 -26.92 21.39 -6.04
CA ASP A 296 -27.38 20.31 -5.14
C ASP A 296 -26.55 19.03 -5.37
N ASP A 297 -25.23 19.22 -5.50
CA ASP A 297 -24.22 18.18 -5.83
C ASP A 297 -23.71 17.40 -4.60
N GLU A 298 -24.30 17.61 -3.42
CA GLU A 298 -23.86 16.90 -2.21
C GLU A 298 -24.41 15.47 -2.14
N CYS A 299 -23.53 14.46 -2.31
CA CYS A 299 -23.87 13.05 -2.06
C CYS A 299 -24.48 12.89 -0.66
N SER A 300 -25.59 12.16 -0.57
CA SER A 300 -26.35 11.92 0.67
C SER A 300 -25.66 10.96 1.64
N SER A 301 -24.50 10.44 1.25
CA SER A 301 -23.81 9.36 1.91
C SER A 301 -22.32 9.65 2.03
N ILE A 302 -21.71 9.08 3.07
CA ILE A 302 -20.29 9.14 3.36
C ILE A 302 -19.77 7.71 3.18
N PHE A 303 -18.83 7.52 2.27
CA PHE A 303 -18.16 6.23 2.11
C PHE A 303 -16.91 6.22 2.98
N VAL A 304 -16.70 5.09 3.65
CA VAL A 304 -15.56 4.89 4.52
C VAL A 304 -14.88 3.58 4.17
N GLU A 305 -13.66 3.43 4.63
CA GLU A 305 -13.01 2.13 4.66
C GLU A 305 -13.67 1.21 5.69
N PRO A 306 -13.61 -0.12 5.53
CA PRO A 306 -14.18 -1.02 6.53
C PRO A 306 -13.44 -0.87 7.85
N LEU A 307 -14.22 -0.74 8.94
CA LEU A 307 -13.72 -0.52 10.30
C LEU A 307 -14.06 -1.71 11.19
N ARG A 308 -13.22 -1.98 12.19
CA ARG A 308 -13.36 -3.13 13.10
C ARG A 308 -14.63 -3.15 13.95
N TRP A 309 -15.42 -2.07 14.01
CA TRP A 309 -16.74 -2.11 14.66
C TRP A 309 -17.85 -2.66 13.74
N MET A 310 -17.59 -2.79 12.43
CA MET A 310 -18.55 -3.29 11.45
C MET A 310 -18.65 -4.81 11.52
N THR A 311 -19.27 -5.32 12.59
CA THR A 311 -19.25 -6.75 12.95
C THR A 311 -19.73 -7.66 11.82
N THR A 312 -20.81 -7.29 11.12
CA THR A 312 -21.34 -8.07 9.99
C THR A 312 -20.35 -8.19 8.83
N VAL A 313 -19.47 -7.20 8.65
CA VAL A 313 -18.41 -7.24 7.63
C VAL A 313 -17.30 -8.19 8.07
N GLN A 314 -16.93 -8.17 9.36
CA GLN A 314 -15.95 -9.10 9.95
C GLN A 314 -16.42 -10.55 9.92
N GLU A 315 -17.72 -10.78 10.07
CA GLU A 315 -18.35 -12.10 9.96
C GLU A 315 -18.39 -12.64 8.52
N GLY A 316 -17.97 -11.83 7.53
CA GLY A 316 -17.84 -12.26 6.14
C GLY A 316 -19.11 -12.12 5.29
N ALA A 317 -20.12 -11.37 5.74
CA ALA A 317 -21.32 -11.16 4.95
C ALA A 317 -21.03 -10.38 3.64
N LEU A 318 -21.77 -10.70 2.58
CA LEU A 318 -21.66 -10.13 1.22
C LEU A 318 -22.22 -8.71 1.13
N GLU A 319 -23.32 -8.48 1.83
CA GLU A 319 -24.01 -7.21 1.90
C GLU A 319 -24.82 -7.17 3.19
N GLY A 320 -25.13 -5.98 3.66
CA GLY A 320 -25.88 -5.86 4.91
C GLY A 320 -25.95 -4.47 5.48
N LYS A 321 -26.67 -4.35 6.59
CA LYS A 321 -26.84 -3.09 7.32
C LYS A 321 -25.63 -2.87 8.22
N LEU A 322 -25.10 -1.65 8.21
CA LEU A 322 -24.13 -1.21 9.21
C LEU A 322 -24.88 -0.72 10.45
N LEU A 323 -24.68 -1.40 11.58
CA LEU A 323 -25.33 -1.12 12.87
C LEU A 323 -24.32 -0.51 13.84
N CYS A 324 -24.71 0.53 14.58
CA CYS A 324 -23.85 1.11 15.60
C CYS A 324 -23.53 0.07 16.69
N ALA A 325 -22.24 -0.19 16.93
CA ALA A 325 -21.78 -1.17 17.92
C ALA A 325 -22.23 -0.90 19.37
N HIS A 326 -22.67 0.32 19.71
CA HIS A 326 -23.14 0.66 21.05
C HIS A 326 -24.67 0.65 21.21
N CYS A 327 -25.43 1.12 20.21
CA CYS A 327 -26.87 1.35 20.36
C CYS A 327 -27.74 0.69 19.29
N GLU A 328 -27.10 -0.10 18.42
CA GLU A 328 -27.69 -0.92 17.35
C GLU A 328 -28.51 -0.15 16.31
N SER A 329 -28.51 1.19 16.36
CA SER A 329 -29.18 1.98 15.34
C SER A 329 -28.51 1.75 13.99
N ARG A 330 -29.32 1.54 12.95
CA ARG A 330 -28.84 1.49 11.56
C ARG A 330 -28.19 2.83 11.19
N LEU A 331 -26.90 2.77 10.87
CA LEU A 331 -26.10 3.90 10.39
C LEU A 331 -26.02 3.94 8.87
N GLY A 332 -26.10 2.78 8.24
CA GLY A 332 -25.73 2.65 6.84
C GLY A 332 -26.02 1.29 6.23
N TYR A 333 -25.29 0.99 5.16
CA TYR A 333 -25.33 -0.25 4.40
C TYR A 333 -23.98 -0.52 3.75
N PHE A 334 -23.63 -1.77 3.52
CA PHE A 334 -22.43 -2.14 2.78
C PHE A 334 -22.74 -3.21 1.73
N ASN A 335 -21.96 -3.24 0.67
CA ASN A 335 -22.01 -4.25 -0.37
C ASN A 335 -20.62 -4.39 -1.02
N TRP A 336 -20.10 -5.62 -1.04
CA TRP A 336 -18.78 -5.92 -1.62
C TRP A 336 -18.75 -5.78 -3.16
N SER A 337 -19.87 -5.97 -3.84
CA SER A 337 -20.06 -5.73 -5.29
C SER A 337 -20.30 -4.26 -5.64
N GLY A 338 -20.44 -3.40 -4.63
CA GLY A 338 -20.54 -1.96 -4.79
C GLY A 338 -21.96 -1.40 -4.72
N ILE A 339 -22.06 -0.07 -4.68
CA ILE A 339 -23.31 0.69 -4.53
C ILE A 339 -23.23 1.96 -5.38
N GLN A 340 -24.33 2.31 -6.07
CA GLN A 340 -24.48 3.62 -6.70
C GLN A 340 -24.89 4.69 -5.66
N CYS A 341 -24.10 5.76 -5.47
CA CYS A 341 -24.52 6.91 -4.67
C CYS A 341 -25.63 7.69 -5.38
N SER A 342 -26.41 8.45 -4.60
CA SER A 342 -27.35 9.48 -5.09
C SER A 342 -26.73 10.50 -6.05
N CYS A 343 -25.43 10.74 -6.00
CA CYS A 343 -24.71 11.61 -6.95
C CYS A 343 -24.33 10.89 -8.27
N GLY A 344 -24.71 9.62 -8.43
CA GLY A 344 -24.46 8.82 -9.63
C GLY A 344 -23.19 7.97 -9.59
N SER A 345 -22.29 8.20 -8.64
CA SER A 345 -21.01 7.50 -8.58
C SER A 345 -21.15 6.04 -8.15
N TRP A 346 -20.41 5.13 -8.78
CA TRP A 346 -20.35 3.72 -8.42
C TRP A 346 -19.12 3.45 -7.55
N ILE A 347 -19.32 2.98 -6.32
CA ILE A 347 -18.25 2.69 -5.37
C ILE A 347 -18.17 1.19 -5.16
N THR A 348 -16.98 0.60 -5.31
CA THR A 348 -16.74 -0.85 -5.09
C THR A 348 -15.38 -1.09 -4.41
N PRO A 349 -15.33 -1.90 -3.34
CA PRO A 349 -16.46 -2.25 -2.46
C PRO A 349 -17.00 -1.00 -1.74
N ALA A 350 -18.26 -1.03 -1.33
CA ALA A 350 -18.93 0.13 -0.72
C ALA A 350 -19.29 -0.10 0.75
N PHE A 351 -18.79 0.75 1.64
CA PHE A 351 -19.20 0.84 3.04
C PHE A 351 -19.79 2.23 3.31
N GLN A 352 -21.11 2.31 3.27
CA GLN A 352 -21.85 3.56 3.19
C GLN A 352 -22.46 3.93 4.53
N LEU A 353 -22.14 5.11 5.06
CA LEU A 353 -22.84 5.75 6.18
C LEU A 353 -23.80 6.82 5.63
N HIS A 354 -25.06 6.79 6.06
CA HIS A 354 -26.03 7.79 5.61
C HIS A 354 -25.87 9.09 6.41
N LYS A 355 -25.73 10.25 5.73
CA LYS A 355 -25.62 11.57 6.39
C LYS A 355 -26.76 11.83 7.38
N GLY A 356 -27.98 11.35 7.11
CA GLY A 356 -29.12 11.51 8.03
C GLY A 356 -29.02 10.73 9.36
N ARG A 357 -28.09 9.77 9.47
CA ARG A 357 -27.89 8.88 10.63
C ARG A 357 -26.63 9.20 11.44
N VAL A 358 -25.79 10.10 10.94
CA VAL A 358 -24.54 10.52 11.58
C VAL A 358 -24.52 12.03 11.76
N ASP A 359 -23.88 12.51 12.83
CA ASP A 359 -23.58 13.92 13.02
C ASP A 359 -22.09 14.16 12.76
N ILE A 360 -21.78 15.29 12.12
CA ILE A 360 -20.41 15.73 11.86
C ILE A 360 -20.04 16.76 12.93
N SER A 361 -18.96 16.47 13.64
CA SER A 361 -18.37 17.36 14.65
C SER A 361 -16.89 17.54 14.32
N THR A 362 -16.22 18.50 14.95
CA THR A 362 -14.78 18.68 14.78
C THR A 362 -14.08 18.34 16.09
N ILE A 363 -12.92 17.68 16.01
CA ILE A 363 -11.98 17.56 17.14
C ILE A 363 -11.05 18.77 17.15
#